data_AF-A0A0C1ZRN4-F1
#
_entry.id   AF-A0A0C1ZRN4-F1
#
_cell.length_a   1.000
_cell.length_b   1.000
_cell.length_c   1.000
_cell.angle_alpha   90.00
_cell.angle_beta   90.00
_cell.angle_gamma   90.00
#
_symmetry.space_group_name_H-M   'P 1'
#
loop_
_entity.id
_entity.type
_entity.pdbx_description
1 polymer ?
#
loop_
_entity_poly.entity_id
_entity_poly.type
_entity_poly.pdbx_seq_one_letter_code
_entity_poly.pdbx_strand_id
1 'polypeptide(L)'
;MGESTPTPLWPENLDEDGAPEDTPKLILEQAGRELGDRTAGKVVGELQTRSTGDKLEHSFYLRSTEVDYRYFMFKVRHVITGFPVEIIFSSDAPFMQCSNQEAFEAELRRLFSDTQTRQIVNRLRNLAREVG
;
A
#
# COMPACT_ATOMS: atom_id res chain seq x y z
N MET A 1 -43.26 10.40 -35.22
CA MET A 1 -42.10 9.59 -34.81
C MET A 1 -41.80 10.01 -33.38
N GLY A 2 -42.17 9.21 -32.40
CA GLY A 2 -41.87 9.49 -30.99
C GLY A 2 -40.58 8.76 -30.64
N GLU A 3 -39.48 9.48 -30.59
CA GLU A 3 -38.21 8.93 -30.11
C GLU A 3 -38.35 8.75 -28.59
N SER A 4 -38.62 7.53 -28.15
CA SER A 4 -38.49 7.16 -26.75
C SER A 4 -37.00 7.15 -26.41
N THR A 5 -36.50 8.24 -25.84
CA THR A 5 -35.15 8.24 -25.27
C THR A 5 -35.08 7.20 -24.16
N PRO A 6 -34.16 6.22 -24.23
CA PRO A 6 -34.05 5.20 -23.20
C PRO A 6 -33.66 5.85 -21.87
N THR A 7 -34.38 5.51 -20.81
CA THR A 7 -34.07 5.99 -19.46
C THR A 7 -32.67 5.49 -19.06
N PRO A 8 -31.79 6.36 -18.55
CA PRO A 8 -30.48 5.95 -18.09
C PRO A 8 -30.62 4.92 -16.96
N LEU A 9 -29.86 3.83 -17.06
CA LEU A 9 -29.89 2.70 -16.11
C LEU A 9 -29.06 2.94 -14.85
N TRP A 10 -28.29 4.03 -14.81
CA TRP A 10 -27.39 4.39 -13.72
C TRP A 10 -27.82 5.72 -13.10
N PRO A 11 -27.62 5.92 -11.79
CA PRO A 11 -27.85 7.22 -11.17
C PRO A 11 -26.86 8.25 -11.73
N GLU A 12 -27.30 9.50 -11.84
CA GLU A 12 -26.45 10.61 -12.33
C GLU A 12 -25.29 10.94 -11.38
N ASN A 13 -25.44 10.56 -10.11
CA ASN A 13 -24.48 10.82 -9.04
C ASN A 13 -23.87 9.52 -8.53
N LEU A 14 -22.89 8.99 -9.26
CA LEU A 14 -22.13 7.80 -8.82
C LEU A 14 -21.09 8.13 -7.75
N ASP A 15 -20.75 9.41 -7.59
CA ASP A 15 -19.73 9.90 -6.67
C ASP A 15 -20.27 10.38 -5.31
N GLU A 16 -21.61 10.45 -5.13
CA GLU A 16 -22.25 10.97 -3.92
C GLU A 16 -22.07 10.08 -2.68
N ASP A 17 -21.79 8.79 -2.87
CA ASP A 17 -21.54 7.87 -1.75
C ASP A 17 -20.07 7.90 -1.27
N GLY A 18 -19.23 8.76 -1.86
CA GLY A 18 -17.85 9.00 -1.44
C GLY A 18 -16.99 7.74 -1.50
N ALA A 19 -16.19 7.58 -2.56
CA ALA A 19 -15.11 6.61 -2.50
C ALA A 19 -14.33 6.85 -1.19
N PRO A 20 -14.11 5.84 -0.34
CA PRO A 20 -13.53 6.05 0.97
C PRO A 20 -12.21 6.80 0.80
N GLU A 21 -12.12 8.01 1.38
CA GLU A 21 -10.98 8.92 1.21
C GLU A 21 -9.66 8.25 1.64
N ASP A 22 -9.75 7.23 2.50
CA ASP A 22 -8.63 6.46 3.05
C ASP A 22 -8.63 4.99 2.60
N THR A 23 -8.49 4.76 1.28
CA THR A 23 -8.27 3.39 0.78
C THR A 23 -6.95 2.79 1.31
N PRO A 24 -6.84 1.46 1.48
CA PRO A 24 -5.59 0.83 1.92
C PRO A 24 -4.38 1.20 1.06
N LYS A 25 -4.59 1.40 -0.24
CA LYS A 25 -3.57 1.88 -1.16
C LYS A 25 -3.04 3.27 -0.77
N LEU A 26 -3.92 4.22 -0.49
CA LEU A 26 -3.54 5.59 -0.12
C LEU A 26 -2.76 5.61 1.20
N ILE A 27 -3.19 4.82 2.19
CA ILE A 27 -2.48 4.66 3.47
C ILE A 27 -1.05 4.14 3.23
N LEU A 28 -0.88 3.14 2.36
CA LEU A 28 0.44 2.61 2.01
C LEU A 28 1.30 3.63 1.25
N GLU A 29 0.73 4.36 0.30
CA GLU A 29 1.43 5.42 -0.44
C GLU A 29 1.89 6.54 0.51
N GLN A 30 1.04 6.95 1.46
CA GLN A 30 1.40 7.93 2.48
C GLN A 30 2.56 7.44 3.36
N ALA A 31 2.48 6.20 3.86
CA ALA A 31 3.55 5.60 4.65
C ALA A 31 4.88 5.54 3.87
N GLY A 32 4.83 5.25 2.57
CA GLY A 32 6.01 5.24 1.71
C GLY A 32 6.64 6.63 1.53
N ARG A 33 5.83 7.68 1.45
CA ARG A 33 6.29 9.08 1.42
C ARG A 33 6.91 9.50 2.75
N GLU A 34 6.26 9.19 3.87
CA GLU A 34 6.79 9.49 5.20
C GLU A 34 8.16 8.84 5.45
N LEU A 35 8.37 7.62 4.94
CA LEU A 35 9.69 6.98 4.99
C LEU A 35 10.74 7.76 4.19
N GLY A 36 10.37 8.25 3.01
CA GLY A 36 11.22 9.12 2.19
C GLY A 36 11.63 10.37 2.96
N ASP A 37 10.67 11.08 3.56
CA ASP A 37 10.92 12.30 4.32
C ASP A 37 11.86 12.03 5.52
N ARG A 38 11.62 10.95 6.26
CA ARG A 38 12.45 10.56 7.41
C ARG A 38 13.85 10.07 7.04
N THR A 39 14.09 9.71 5.79
CA THR A 39 15.39 9.24 5.30
C THR A 39 16.04 10.20 4.31
N ALA A 40 15.54 11.44 4.23
CA ALA A 40 16.00 12.46 3.28
C ALA A 40 16.03 11.96 1.83
N GLY A 41 15.02 11.16 1.45
CA GLY A 41 14.85 10.60 0.12
C GLY A 41 15.78 9.44 -0.24
N LYS A 42 16.66 8.99 0.67
CA LYS A 42 17.61 7.89 0.40
C LYS A 42 16.94 6.52 0.33
N VAL A 43 15.87 6.33 1.12
CA VAL A 43 15.05 5.12 1.12
C VAL A 43 13.60 5.51 1.00
N VAL A 44 12.90 4.99 0.00
CA VAL A 44 11.48 5.30 -0.24
C VAL A 44 10.64 4.03 -0.18
N GLY A 45 9.38 4.15 0.25
CA GLY A 45 8.41 3.09 0.05
C GLY A 45 7.95 3.06 -1.41
N GLU A 46 8.11 1.92 -2.07
CA GLU A 46 7.60 1.67 -3.41
C GLU A 46 6.40 0.72 -3.33
N LEU A 47 5.30 1.10 -3.97
CA LEU A 47 4.09 0.30 -4.02
C LEU A 47 3.90 -0.27 -5.43
N GLN A 48 3.83 -1.60 -5.54
CA GLN A 48 3.43 -2.26 -6.77
C GLN A 48 2.02 -2.83 -6.60
N THR A 49 1.08 -2.35 -7.41
CA THR A 49 -0.31 -2.81 -7.37
C THR A 49 -0.58 -3.79 -8.50
N ARG A 50 -1.28 -4.88 -8.18
CA ARG A 50 -1.80 -5.85 -9.14
C ARG A 50 -3.26 -6.15 -8.81
N SER A 51 -4.12 -6.16 -9.81
CA SER A 51 -5.49 -6.68 -9.69
C SER A 51 -5.52 -8.15 -10.10
N THR A 52 -6.30 -8.95 -9.41
CA THR A 52 -6.58 -10.35 -9.76
C THR A 52 -8.02 -10.66 -9.37
N GLY A 53 -8.91 -10.69 -10.37
CA GLY A 53 -10.35 -10.86 -10.15
C GLY A 53 -10.92 -9.68 -9.37
N ASP A 54 -11.62 -9.98 -8.27
CA ASP A 54 -12.20 -9.02 -7.32
C ASP A 54 -11.21 -8.45 -6.30
N LYS A 55 -9.95 -8.93 -6.34
CA LYS A 55 -8.93 -8.59 -5.35
C LYS A 55 -7.89 -7.64 -5.91
N LEU A 56 -7.50 -6.69 -5.08
CA LEU A 56 -6.35 -5.83 -5.24
C LEU A 56 -5.23 -6.33 -4.33
N GLU A 57 -4.03 -6.46 -4.89
CA GLU A 57 -2.81 -6.81 -4.17
C GLU A 57 -1.81 -5.66 -4.30
N HIS A 58 -1.27 -5.22 -3.18
CA HIS A 58 -0.30 -4.14 -3.06
C HIS A 58 0.98 -4.66 -2.41
N SER A 59 2.02 -4.86 -3.20
CA SER A 59 3.34 -5.24 -2.71
C SER A 59 4.12 -3.99 -2.30
N PHE A 60 4.54 -3.94 -1.03
CA PHE A 60 5.28 -2.83 -0.46
C PHE A 60 6.77 -3.17 -0.41
N TYR A 61 7.58 -2.34 -1.06
CA TYR A 61 9.03 -2.48 -1.12
C TYR A 61 9.72 -1.30 -0.46
N LEU A 62 10.86 -1.57 0.19
CA LEU A 62 11.82 -0.54 0.59
C LEU A 62 12.83 -0.40 -0.54
N ARG A 63 12.83 0.72 -1.26
CA ARG A 63 13.72 0.97 -2.39
C ARG A 63 14.80 1.98 -2.01
N SER A 64 16.05 1.68 -2.36
CA SER A 64 17.13 2.68 -2.33
C SER A 64 17.06 3.56 -3.57
N THR A 65 17.31 4.86 -3.42
CA THR A 65 17.38 5.79 -4.55
C THR A 65 18.78 5.92 -5.16
N GLU A 66 19.82 5.48 -4.45
CA GLU A 66 21.22 5.58 -4.88
C GLU A 66 21.73 4.27 -5.51
N VAL A 67 21.10 3.13 -5.20
CA VAL A 67 21.41 1.82 -5.80
C VAL A 67 20.14 1.17 -6.34
N ASP A 68 20.27 0.40 -7.43
CA ASP A 68 19.16 -0.36 -8.03
C ASP A 68 18.81 -1.62 -7.20
N TYR A 69 18.39 -1.37 -5.95
CA TYR A 69 18.01 -2.42 -5.02
C TYR A 69 16.71 -2.06 -4.31
N ARG A 70 15.81 -3.05 -4.26
CA ARG A 70 14.57 -2.98 -3.51
C ARG A 70 14.40 -4.25 -2.67
N TYR A 71 13.93 -4.05 -1.45
CA TYR A 71 13.64 -5.11 -0.50
C TYR A 71 12.13 -5.30 -0.40
N PHE A 72 11.63 -6.51 -0.66
CA PHE A 72 10.22 -6.85 -0.44
C PHE A 72 9.94 -6.92 1.06
N MET A 73 9.02 -6.08 1.55
CA MET A 73 8.71 -6.02 2.98
C MET A 73 7.49 -6.88 3.33
N PHE A 74 6.37 -6.65 2.64
CA PHE A 74 5.13 -7.40 2.77
C PHE A 74 4.24 -7.08 1.56
N LYS A 75 3.13 -7.80 1.44
CA LYS A 75 2.05 -7.48 0.52
C LYS A 75 0.73 -7.36 1.27
N VAL A 76 -0.14 -6.49 0.79
CA VAL A 76 -1.49 -6.27 1.31
C VAL A 76 -2.50 -6.70 0.27
N ARG A 77 -3.50 -7.47 0.66
CA ARG A 77 -4.58 -7.92 -0.23
C ARG A 77 -5.93 -7.48 0.31
N HIS A 78 -6.80 -6.98 -0.55
CA HIS A 78 -8.18 -6.66 -0.20
C HIS A 78 -9.11 -6.70 -1.41
N VAL A 79 -10.40 -6.70 -1.17
CA VAL A 79 -11.44 -6.56 -2.21
C VAL A 79 -11.66 -5.08 -2.55
N ILE A 80 -12.40 -4.80 -3.63
CA ILE A 80 -12.63 -3.42 -4.10
C ILE A 80 -13.29 -2.49 -3.05
N THR A 81 -13.97 -3.04 -2.05
CA THR A 81 -14.58 -2.29 -0.93
C THR A 81 -13.56 -1.78 0.10
N GLY A 82 -12.26 -2.07 -0.09
CA GLY A 82 -11.16 -1.56 0.76
C GLY A 82 -10.85 -2.47 1.95
N PHE A 83 -11.83 -2.76 2.80
CA PHE A 83 -11.63 -3.62 3.98
C PHE A 83 -12.58 -4.83 3.95
N PRO A 84 -12.21 -5.97 4.60
CA PRO A 84 -10.99 -6.21 5.36
C PRO A 84 -9.73 -6.33 4.47
N VAL A 85 -8.58 -6.03 5.04
CA VAL A 85 -7.26 -6.19 4.39
C VAL A 85 -6.50 -7.34 5.02
N GLU A 86 -5.69 -8.03 4.22
CA GLU A 86 -4.81 -9.12 4.65
C GLU A 86 -3.35 -8.72 4.40
N ILE A 87 -2.53 -8.69 5.46
CA ILE A 87 -1.08 -8.46 5.38
C ILE A 87 -0.36 -9.81 5.31
N ILE A 88 0.46 -10.01 4.29
CA ILE A 88 1.15 -11.26 4.00
C ILE A 88 2.66 -10.97 3.91
N PHE A 89 3.46 -11.63 4.76
CA PHE A 89 4.92 -11.45 4.83
C PHE A 89 5.69 -12.44 3.96
N SER A 90 5.16 -13.65 3.82
CA SER A 90 5.71 -14.70 2.96
C SER A 90 4.59 -15.61 2.49
N SER A 91 4.83 -16.37 1.43
CA SER A 91 3.83 -17.26 0.83
C SER A 91 3.40 -18.40 1.77
N ASP A 92 4.26 -18.78 2.71
CA ASP A 92 4.04 -19.91 3.62
C ASP A 92 3.63 -19.50 5.05
N ALA A 93 3.59 -18.19 5.35
CA ALA A 93 3.18 -17.69 6.66
C ALA A 93 1.67 -17.38 6.70
N PRO A 94 1.03 -17.51 7.88
CA PRO A 94 -0.33 -17.02 8.05
C PRO A 94 -0.39 -15.51 7.77
N PHE A 95 -1.46 -15.09 7.10
CA PHE A 95 -1.74 -13.68 6.89
C PHE A 95 -2.32 -13.06 8.16
N MET A 96 -2.08 -11.76 8.34
CA MET A 96 -2.73 -10.98 9.38
C MET A 96 -3.91 -10.23 8.77
N GLN A 97 -5.11 -10.44 9.30
CA GLN A 97 -6.31 -9.75 8.83
C GLN A 97 -6.56 -8.49 9.67
N CYS A 98 -6.76 -7.35 9.01
CA CYS A 98 -7.19 -6.11 9.65
C CYS A 98 -8.59 -5.76 9.14
N SER A 99 -9.56 -5.71 10.03
CA SER A 99 -10.98 -5.54 9.67
C SER A 99 -11.37 -4.12 9.28
N ASN A 100 -10.56 -3.13 9.64
CA ASN A 100 -10.81 -1.71 9.39
C ASN A 100 -9.49 -0.93 9.30
N GLN A 101 -9.60 0.36 8.97
CA GLN A 101 -8.49 1.29 8.82
C GLN A 101 -7.63 1.42 10.08
N GLU A 102 -8.25 1.65 11.24
CA GLU A 102 -7.51 1.84 12.50
C GLU A 102 -6.63 0.62 12.83
N ALA A 103 -7.18 -0.59 12.69
CA ALA A 103 -6.45 -1.82 12.90
C ALA A 103 -5.29 -1.99 11.90
N PHE A 104 -5.50 -1.59 10.65
CA PHE A 104 -4.47 -1.64 9.61
C PHE A 104 -3.34 -0.66 9.88
N GLU A 105 -3.65 0.60 10.20
CA GLU A 105 -2.66 1.61 10.55
C GLU A 105 -1.87 1.24 11.81
N ALA A 106 -2.54 0.72 12.84
CA ALA A 106 -1.88 0.26 14.07
C ALA A 106 -0.86 -0.84 13.77
N GLU A 107 -1.23 -1.78 12.89
CA GLU A 107 -0.34 -2.86 12.48
C GLU A 107 0.82 -2.36 11.63
N LEU A 108 0.58 -1.46 10.68
CA LEU A 108 1.65 -0.80 9.93
C LEU A 108 2.64 -0.07 10.85
N ARG A 109 2.15 0.68 11.84
CA ARG A 109 3.02 1.35 12.84
C ARG A 109 3.87 0.35 13.62
N ARG A 110 3.30 -0.81 13.97
CA ARG A 110 4.03 -1.91 14.63
C ARG A 110 5.13 -2.45 13.73
N LEU A 111 4.81 -2.76 12.46
CA LEU A 111 5.75 -3.31 11.47
C LEU A 111 6.88 -2.35 11.13
N PHE A 112 6.58 -1.07 10.91
CA PHE A 112 7.58 -0.05 10.61
C PHE A 112 8.46 0.28 11.81
N SER A 113 7.94 0.08 13.03
CA SER A 113 8.71 0.28 14.27
C SER A 113 9.55 -0.94 14.67
N ASP A 114 9.36 -2.10 14.03
CA ASP A 114 10.07 -3.32 14.38
C ASP A 114 11.60 -3.19 14.20
N THR A 115 12.34 -3.89 15.06
CA THR A 115 13.81 -3.84 15.08
C THR A 115 14.39 -4.32 13.75
N GLN A 116 13.81 -5.36 13.14
CA GLN A 116 14.26 -5.89 11.85
C GLN A 116 14.08 -4.85 10.74
N THR A 117 12.92 -4.20 10.68
CA THR A 117 12.62 -3.15 9.69
C THR A 117 13.63 -2.02 9.78
N ARG A 118 13.90 -1.52 11.01
CA ARG A 118 14.88 -0.45 11.22
C ARG A 118 16.28 -0.87 10.78
N GLN A 119 16.68 -2.12 11.01
CA GLN A 119 17.96 -2.64 10.53
C GLN A 119 18.03 -2.66 9.00
N ILE A 120 16.98 -3.09 8.31
CA ILE A 120 16.92 -3.13 6.84
C ILE A 120 17.03 -1.70 6.27
N VAL A 121 16.24 -0.76 6.78
CA VAL A 121 16.30 0.65 6.35
C VAL A 121 17.71 1.23 6.55
N ASN A 122 18.34 0.97 7.70
CA ASN A 122 19.71 1.43 7.97
C ASN A 122 20.73 0.80 7.02
N ARG A 123 20.60 -0.51 6.69
CA ARG A 123 21.46 -1.18 5.72
C ARG A 123 21.32 -0.58 4.34
N LEU A 124 20.09 -0.37 3.87
CA LEU A 124 19.81 0.28 2.59
C LEU A 124 20.41 1.68 2.53
N ARG A 125 20.27 2.47 3.61
CA ARG A 125 20.87 3.81 3.70
C ARG A 125 22.40 3.77 3.69
N ASN A 126 23.02 2.77 4.29
CA ASN A 126 24.48 2.64 4.28
C ASN A 126 25.00 2.22 2.92
N LEU A 127 24.36 1.23 2.27
CA LEU A 127 24.69 0.83 0.90
C LEU A 127 24.65 2.02 -0.06
N ALA A 128 23.64 2.87 0.11
CA ALA A 128 23.46 4.08 -0.67
C ALA A 128 24.64 5.08 -0.53
N ARG A 129 25.33 5.10 0.63
CA ARG A 129 26.52 5.92 0.88
C ARG A 129 27.84 5.34 0.35
N GLU A 130 27.90 4.03 0.13
CA GLU A 130 29.12 3.36 -0.34
C GLU A 130 29.30 3.47 -1.86
N VAL A 131 28.22 3.77 -2.58
CA VAL A 131 28.18 3.81 -4.06
C VAL A 131 28.16 5.26 -4.61
N GLY A 132 27.87 6.26 -3.77
CA GLY A 132 27.91 7.69 -4.12
C GLY A 132 29.20 8.39 -3.70
#